data_AF-A0A7V2AUQ4-F1
#
_entry.id   AF-A0A7V2AUQ4-F1
#
_cell.length_a   1.000
_cell.length_b   1.000
_cell.length_c   1.000
_cell.angle_alpha   90.00
_cell.angle_beta   90.00
_cell.angle_gamma   90.00
#
_symmetry.space_group_name_H-M   'P 1'
#
loop_
_entity.id
_entity.type
_entity.pdbx_description
1 polymer ?
#
loop_
_entity_poly.entity_id
_entity_poly.type
_entity_poly.pdbx_seq_one_letter_code
_entity_poly.pdbx_strand_id
1 'polypeptide(L)'
;MKRKYGIAALVLLLAAALSSPLLAGKTKRPHPSKLKYPPLELATPEVEEIRLSNGLEGFLVEDHEIPIVNVYLLVKTYYPDREKYGLNEMAGWVIRNGGTETWPSDKLNDELEFLAAYIEVGGGNLEKTIS
;
A
#
# COMPACT_ATOMS: atom_id res chain seq x y z
N MET A 1 1.13 -33.65 -69.02
CA MET A 1 0.16 -33.78 -67.89
C MET A 1 0.80 -34.09 -66.54
N LYS A 2 1.75 -35.03 -66.43
CA LYS A 2 2.34 -35.48 -65.14
C LYS A 2 3.01 -34.38 -64.27
N ARG A 3 3.62 -33.36 -64.89
CA ARG A 3 4.33 -32.26 -64.19
C ARG A 3 3.42 -31.25 -63.47
N LYS A 4 2.17 -31.08 -63.93
CA LYS A 4 1.17 -30.19 -63.28
C LYS A 4 0.63 -30.82 -61.98
N TYR A 5 0.43 -32.14 -61.97
CA TYR A 5 0.04 -32.88 -60.77
C TYR A 5 1.16 -32.97 -59.73
N GLY A 6 2.42 -33.02 -60.16
CA GLY A 6 3.58 -32.98 -59.27
C GLY A 6 3.69 -31.64 -58.51
N ILE A 7 3.45 -30.52 -59.18
CA ILE A 7 3.44 -29.20 -58.53
C ILE A 7 2.25 -29.06 -57.58
N ALA A 8 1.06 -29.52 -57.99
CA ALA A 8 -0.12 -29.51 -57.13
C ALA A 8 0.07 -30.37 -55.87
N ALA A 9 0.70 -31.54 -56.00
CA ALA A 9 1.02 -32.41 -54.86
C ALA A 9 2.06 -31.78 -53.92
N LEU A 10 3.07 -31.08 -54.46
CA LEU A 10 4.08 -30.38 -53.66
C LEU A 10 3.48 -29.19 -52.89
N VAL A 11 2.58 -28.44 -53.52
CA VAL A 11 1.85 -27.33 -52.87
C VAL A 11 0.93 -27.84 -51.77
N LEU A 12 0.26 -28.98 -51.99
CA LEU A 12 -0.58 -29.63 -50.97
C LEU A 12 0.25 -30.14 -49.78
N LEU A 13 1.42 -30.72 -50.03
CA LEU A 13 2.37 -31.14 -48.98
C LEU A 13 2.90 -29.95 -48.18
N LEU A 14 3.22 -28.84 -48.86
CA LEU A 14 3.69 -27.63 -48.19
C LEU A 14 2.58 -26.96 -47.37
N ALA A 15 1.36 -26.91 -47.89
CA ALA A 15 0.20 -26.40 -47.15
C ALA A 15 -0.11 -27.26 -45.92
N ALA A 16 0.03 -28.60 -46.01
CA ALA A 16 -0.10 -29.50 -44.87
C ALA A 16 1.02 -29.31 -43.82
N ALA A 17 2.24 -29.03 -44.26
CA ALA A 17 3.36 -28.73 -43.36
C ALA A 17 3.17 -27.39 -42.61
N LEU A 18 2.62 -26.35 -43.26
CA LEU A 18 2.34 -25.06 -42.62
C LEU A 18 1.11 -25.06 -41.70
N SER A 19 0.16 -25.98 -41.90
CA SER A 19 -1.06 -26.13 -41.08
C SER A 19 -0.90 -27.11 -39.90
N SER A 20 0.32 -27.61 -39.69
CA SER A 20 0.64 -28.48 -38.57
C SER A 20 0.50 -27.72 -37.23
N PRO A 21 -0.42 -28.09 -36.32
CA PRO A 21 -0.54 -27.46 -35.00
C PRO A 21 0.66 -27.79 -34.09
N LEU A 22 1.69 -28.47 -34.62
CA LEU A 22 2.93 -28.80 -33.92
C LEU A 22 3.74 -27.56 -33.53
N LEU A 23 3.55 -26.44 -34.24
CA LEU A 23 4.15 -25.14 -33.90
C LEU A 23 3.30 -24.31 -32.91
N ALA A 24 2.09 -24.75 -32.56
CA ALA A 24 1.32 -24.13 -31.49
C ALA A 24 1.98 -24.52 -30.17
N GLY A 25 2.90 -23.69 -29.70
CA GLY A 25 3.69 -23.88 -28.49
C GLY A 25 2.80 -24.12 -27.26
N LYS A 26 2.46 -25.38 -27.01
CA LYS A 26 1.94 -25.85 -25.72
C LYS A 26 3.12 -25.94 -24.75
N THR A 27 3.70 -24.80 -24.40
CA THR A 27 4.62 -24.76 -23.27
C THR A 27 3.79 -25.10 -22.03
N LYS A 28 3.85 -26.37 -21.56
CA LYS A 28 3.31 -26.77 -20.27
C LYS A 28 4.07 -25.96 -19.22
N ARG A 29 3.49 -24.83 -18.80
CA ARG A 29 4.03 -24.05 -17.70
C ARG A 29 4.04 -24.97 -16.47
N PRO A 30 5.14 -25.03 -15.71
CA PRO A 30 5.18 -25.84 -14.51
C PRO A 30 4.05 -25.40 -13.58
N HIS A 31 3.43 -26.38 -12.92
CA HIS A 31 2.43 -26.11 -11.90
C HIS A 31 3.02 -25.15 -10.84
N PRO A 32 2.30 -24.13 -10.35
CA PRO A 32 2.85 -23.13 -9.43
C PRO A 32 3.59 -23.71 -8.21
N SER A 33 3.15 -24.88 -7.72
CA SER A 33 3.82 -25.60 -6.63
C SER A 33 5.20 -26.17 -6.95
N LYS A 34 5.61 -26.20 -8.23
CA LYS A 34 6.93 -26.63 -8.70
C LYS A 34 7.88 -25.45 -8.93
N LEU A 35 7.41 -24.23 -8.72
CA LEU A 35 8.25 -23.04 -8.77
C LEU A 35 9.14 -23.04 -7.54
N LYS A 36 10.44 -22.92 -7.76
CA LYS A 36 11.44 -22.74 -6.71
C LYS A 36 11.81 -21.27 -6.70
N TYR A 37 11.78 -20.66 -5.53
CA TYR A 37 12.19 -19.27 -5.33
C TYR A 37 13.45 -19.26 -4.47
N PRO A 38 14.34 -18.27 -4.65
CA PRO A 38 15.40 -18.03 -3.68
C PRO A 38 14.79 -17.74 -2.30
N PRO A 39 15.52 -18.02 -1.21
CA PRO A 39 15.12 -17.59 0.13
C PRO A 39 14.83 -16.09 0.13
N LEU A 40 13.71 -15.70 0.75
CA LEU A 40 13.37 -14.29 0.94
C LEU A 40 14.23 -13.74 2.09
N GLU A 41 15.16 -12.85 1.77
CA GLU A 41 15.89 -12.07 2.77
C GLU A 41 15.08 -10.80 3.06
N LEU A 42 14.42 -10.77 4.23
CA LEU A 42 13.75 -9.58 4.72
C LEU A 42 14.77 -8.74 5.49
N ALA A 43 15.18 -7.60 4.94
CA ALA A 43 15.94 -6.61 5.68
C ALA A 43 14.97 -5.82 6.58
N THR A 44 15.19 -5.87 7.89
CA THR A 44 14.49 -4.98 8.83
C THR A 44 15.08 -3.58 8.67
N PRO A 45 14.27 -2.53 8.51
CA PRO A 45 14.79 -1.18 8.42
C PRO A 45 15.50 -0.78 9.73
N GLU A 46 16.49 0.09 9.62
CA GLU A 46 17.12 0.70 10.79
C GLU A 46 16.12 1.64 11.47
N VAL A 47 16.06 1.58 12.80
CA VAL A 47 15.13 2.37 13.61
C VAL A 47 15.95 3.25 14.55
N GLU A 48 15.79 4.56 14.44
CA GLU A 48 16.36 5.52 15.38
C GLU A 48 15.36 5.78 16.52
N GLU A 49 15.81 5.58 17.77
CA GLU A 49 15.03 5.95 18.94
C GLU A 49 15.22 7.44 19.26
N ILE A 50 14.12 8.19 19.29
CA ILE A 50 14.14 9.62 19.58
C ILE A 50 13.48 9.91 20.92
N ARG A 51 14.06 10.86 21.67
CA ARG A 51 13.47 11.41 22.90
C ARG A 51 13.38 12.92 22.79
N LEU A 52 12.17 13.45 22.82
CA LEU A 52 11.90 14.88 22.80
C LEU A 52 12.14 15.50 24.18
N SER A 53 12.37 16.81 24.21
CA SER A 53 12.64 17.57 25.45
C SER A 53 11.47 17.56 26.44
N ASN A 54 10.24 17.37 25.95
CA ASN A 54 9.04 17.21 26.76
C ASN A 54 8.83 15.78 27.29
N GLY A 55 9.77 14.86 27.03
CA GLY A 55 9.74 13.49 27.51
C GLY A 55 8.97 12.52 26.63
N LEU A 56 8.43 12.94 25.48
CA LEU A 56 7.89 12.02 24.48
C LEU A 56 9.03 11.19 23.89
N GLU A 57 8.77 9.90 23.73
CA GLU A 57 9.67 8.93 23.13
C GLU A 57 9.01 8.40 21.85
N GLY A 58 9.83 8.09 20.86
CA GLY A 58 9.34 7.60 19.58
C GLY A 58 10.43 6.94 18.77
N PHE A 59 10.03 6.52 17.57
CA PHE A 59 10.90 5.86 16.61
C PHE A 59 10.85 6.61 15.29
N LEU A 60 12.01 6.86 14.69
CA LEU A 60 12.15 7.39 13.36
C LEU A 60 12.69 6.28 12.45
N VAL A 61 11.99 6.04 11.35
CA VAL A 61 12.39 5.10 10.31
C VAL A 61 12.49 5.90 9.03
N GLU A 62 13.72 6.08 8.54
CA GLU A 62 13.99 6.82 7.33
C GLU A 62 13.94 5.89 6.11
N ASP A 63 13.10 6.25 5.13
CA ASP A 63 12.92 5.52 3.88
C ASP A 63 12.91 6.52 2.71
N HIS A 64 13.85 6.36 1.78
CA HIS A 64 14.02 7.25 0.63
C HIS A 64 13.40 6.70 -0.66
N GLU A 65 12.69 5.56 -0.61
CA GLU A 65 12.02 4.99 -1.77
C GLU A 65 10.79 5.81 -2.18
N ILE A 66 10.09 6.39 -1.19
CA ILE A 66 8.85 7.15 -1.40
C ILE A 66 8.93 8.49 -0.64
N PRO A 67 8.67 9.64 -1.30
CA PRO A 67 8.79 10.97 -0.67
C PRO A 67 7.53 11.31 0.15
N ILE A 68 7.14 10.43 1.07
CA ILE A 68 5.98 10.61 1.96
C ILE A 68 6.48 10.56 3.40
N VAL A 69 5.98 11.49 4.22
CA VAL A 69 6.23 11.49 5.67
C VAL A 69 4.95 11.05 6.36
N ASN A 70 5.04 10.02 7.19
CA ASN A 70 3.95 9.59 8.07
C ASN A 70 4.35 9.83 9.52
N VAL A 71 3.47 10.45 10.30
CA VAL A 71 3.69 10.70 11.72
C VAL A 71 2.54 10.08 12.48
N TYR A 72 2.84 9.35 13.55
CA TYR A 72 1.82 8.75 14.41
C TYR A 72 2.06 9.19 15.85
N LEU A 73 1.03 9.76 16.47
CA LEU A 73 1.01 10.07 17.88
C LEU A 73 0.02 9.16 18.59
N LEU A 74 0.53 8.35 19.52
CA LEU A 74 -0.28 7.46 20.34
C LEU A 74 -0.51 8.10 21.71
N VAL A 75 -1.77 8.34 22.03
CA VAL A 75 -2.19 8.94 23.29
C VAL A 75 -2.94 7.91 24.10
N LYS A 76 -2.44 7.59 25.29
CA LYS A 76 -3.16 6.75 26.24
C LYS A 76 -4.36 7.51 26.79
N THR A 77 -5.54 6.91 26.68
CA THR A 77 -6.78 7.45 27.24
C THR A 77 -7.38 6.47 28.25
N TYR A 78 -8.49 6.86 28.87
CA TYR A 78 -9.24 6.02 29.79
C TYR A 78 -10.73 6.10 29.47
N TYR A 79 -11.50 5.15 30.00
CA TYR A 79 -12.95 5.24 29.93
C TYR A 79 -13.44 6.52 30.62
N PRO A 80 -14.28 7.32 29.95
CA PRO A 80 -14.92 8.44 30.60
C PRO A 80 -15.92 7.95 31.66
N ASP A 81 -16.21 8.81 32.63
CA ASP A 81 -17.28 8.58 33.61
C ASP A 81 -18.61 8.31 32.89
N ARG A 82 -19.53 7.62 33.56
CA ARG A 82 -20.81 7.20 32.97
C ARG A 82 -21.62 8.38 32.42
N GLU A 83 -21.54 9.53 33.08
CA GLU A 83 -22.21 10.77 32.71
C GLU A 83 -21.59 11.45 31.49
N LYS A 84 -20.41 11.00 31.04
CA LYS A 84 -19.61 11.58 29.94
C LYS A 84 -19.27 10.56 28.85
N TYR A 85 -20.08 9.53 28.67
CA TYR A 85 -19.93 8.61 27.55
C TYR A 85 -19.96 9.37 26.21
N GLY A 86 -19.07 8.98 25.29
CA GLY A 86 -18.84 9.71 24.04
C GLY A 86 -17.80 10.83 24.13
N LEU A 87 -17.26 11.14 25.31
CA LEU A 87 -16.29 12.24 25.46
C LEU A 87 -15.01 12.00 24.65
N ASN A 88 -14.49 10.77 24.61
CA ASN A 88 -13.27 10.47 23.88
C ASN A 88 -13.48 10.60 22.36
N GLU A 89 -14.64 10.19 21.86
CA GLU A 89 -15.05 10.33 20.47
C GLU A 89 -15.23 11.80 20.09
N MET A 90 -15.93 12.56 20.95
CA MET A 90 -16.13 13.99 20.73
C MET A 90 -14.82 14.77 20.79
N ALA A 91 -13.92 14.44 21.73
CA ALA A 91 -12.59 15.03 21.79
C ALA A 91 -11.79 14.75 20.51
N GLY A 92 -11.81 13.51 20.01
CA GLY A 92 -11.16 13.18 18.74
C GLY A 92 -11.73 13.97 17.56
N TRP A 93 -13.07 14.11 17.50
CA TRP A 93 -13.72 14.93 16.47
C TRP A 93 -13.29 16.40 16.54
N VAL A 94 -13.23 16.99 17.74
CA VAL A 94 -12.79 18.38 17.93
C VAL A 94 -11.31 18.56 17.62
N ILE A 95 -10.43 17.60 17.94
CA ILE A 95 -9.01 17.67 17.58
C ILE A 95 -8.84 17.78 16.05
N ARG A 96 -9.60 17.00 15.27
CA ARG A 96 -9.53 17.04 13.81
C ARG A 96 -10.20 18.28 13.19
N ASN A 97 -11.34 18.72 13.75
CA ASN A 97 -12.22 19.69 13.09
C ASN A 97 -12.28 21.06 13.78
N GLY A 98 -11.73 21.21 14.98
CA GLY A 98 -11.81 22.44 15.76
C GLY A 98 -10.69 23.44 15.49
N GLY A 99 -9.54 22.96 14.99
CA GLY A 99 -8.33 23.77 14.86
C GLY A 99 -7.64 24.03 16.21
N THR A 100 -6.67 24.94 16.21
CA THR A 100 -5.88 25.39 17.36
C THR A 100 -5.87 26.91 17.45
N GLU A 101 -5.29 27.47 18.53
CA GLU A 101 -5.15 28.93 18.70
C GLU A 101 -4.39 29.60 17.56
N THR A 102 -3.41 28.91 16.96
CA THR A 102 -2.58 29.44 15.87
C THR A 102 -3.02 28.97 14.48
N TRP A 103 -3.80 27.90 14.42
CA TRP A 103 -4.33 27.30 13.19
C TRP A 103 -5.84 27.10 13.29
N PRO A 104 -6.64 28.12 12.92
CA PRO A 104 -8.09 27.96 12.81
C PRO A 104 -8.46 26.81 11.86
N SER A 105 -9.59 26.15 12.10
CA SER A 105 -10.00 24.94 11.38
C SER A 105 -9.98 25.10 9.86
N ASP A 106 -10.64 26.13 9.32
CA ASP A 106 -10.72 26.36 7.87
C ASP A 106 -9.32 26.52 7.25
N LYS A 107 -8.43 27.28 7.91
CA LYS A 107 -7.06 27.49 7.46
C LYS A 107 -6.25 26.18 7.50
N LEU A 108 -6.42 25.38 8.55
CA LEU A 108 -5.76 24.07 8.64
C LEU A 108 -6.24 23.16 7.51
N ASN A 109 -7.54 23.12 7.24
CA ASN A 109 -8.11 22.29 6.20
C ASN A 109 -7.64 22.70 4.80
N ASP A 110 -7.63 24.00 4.49
CA ASP A 110 -7.15 24.54 3.22
C ASP A 110 -5.68 24.15 2.96
N GLU A 111 -4.83 24.22 3.99
CA GLU A 111 -3.41 23.85 3.88
C GLU A 111 -3.24 22.34 3.64
N LEU A 112 -3.99 21.50 4.35
CA LEU A 112 -3.97 20.05 4.15
C LEU A 112 -4.41 19.68 2.72
N GLU A 113 -5.47 20.30 2.22
CA GLU A 113 -5.94 20.08 0.85
C GLU A 113 -4.92 20.54 -0.19
N PHE A 114 -4.29 21.70 0.01
CA PHE A 114 -3.24 22.21 -0.88
C PHE A 114 -2.03 21.26 -0.98
N LEU A 115 -1.64 20.67 0.15
CA LEU A 115 -0.51 19.74 0.23
C LEU A 115 -0.87 18.29 -0.15
N ALA A 116 -2.15 18.01 -0.44
CA ALA A 116 -2.69 16.66 -0.54
C ALA A 116 -2.35 15.78 0.69
N ALA A 117 -2.30 16.41 1.86
CA ALA A 117 -2.05 15.79 3.15
C ALA A 117 -3.36 15.53 3.88
N TYR A 118 -3.33 14.67 4.87
CA TYR A 118 -4.46 14.43 5.77
C TYR A 118 -3.96 14.27 7.20
N ILE A 119 -4.86 14.54 8.14
CA ILE A 119 -4.70 14.22 9.56
C ILE A 119 -5.99 13.54 9.96
N GLU A 120 -5.91 12.45 10.71
CA GLU A 120 -7.04 11.69 11.20
C GLU A 120 -6.85 11.35 12.67
N VAL A 121 -7.97 11.23 13.38
CA VAL A 121 -8.00 10.82 14.78
C VAL A 121 -8.83 9.57 14.93
N GLY A 122 -8.18 8.48 15.31
CA GLY A 122 -8.79 7.17 15.52
C GLY A 122 -8.51 6.60 16.91
N GLY A 123 -8.85 5.33 17.10
CA GLY A 123 -8.56 4.57 18.31
C GLY A 123 -9.78 4.36 19.23
N GLY A 124 -9.62 3.45 20.20
CA GLY A 124 -10.66 3.04 21.14
C GLY A 124 -10.84 3.97 22.34
N ASN A 125 -11.34 3.40 23.43
CA ASN A 125 -11.52 4.12 24.70
C ASN A 125 -10.24 4.23 25.53
N LEU A 126 -9.28 3.33 25.32
CA LEU A 126 -8.04 3.24 26.09
C LEU A 126 -6.83 3.82 25.33
N GLU A 127 -6.99 4.05 24.03
CA GLU A 127 -5.99 4.70 23.20
C GLU A 127 -6.65 5.55 22.13
N LYS A 128 -6.01 6.66 21.80
CA LYS A 128 -6.27 7.44 20.60
C LYS A 128 -5.00 7.52 19.77
N THR A 129 -5.17 7.43 18.46
CA THR A 129 -4.08 7.60 17.50
C THR A 129 -4.38 8.83 16.66
N ILE A 130 -3.40 9.71 16.53
CA ILE A 130 -3.43 10.84 15.61
C ILE A 130 -2.39 10.54 14.53
N SER A 131 -2.82 10.56 13.27
CA SER A 131 -1.97 10.23 12.10
C SER A 131 -2.19 11.19 10.96
#